data_AF-A0A1V4XHI0-F1
#
_entry.id   AF-A0A1V4XHI0-F1
#
_cell.length_a   1.000
_cell.length_b   1.000
_cell.length_c   1.000
_cell.angle_alpha   90.00
_cell.angle_beta   90.00
_cell.angle_gamma   90.00
#
_symmetry.space_group_name_H-M   'P 1'
#
loop_
_entity.id
_entity.type
_entity.pdbx_description
1 polymer ?
#
loop_
_entity_poly.entity_id
_entity_poly.type
_entity_poly.pdbx_seq_one_letter_code
_entity_poly.pdbx_strand_id
1 'polypeptide(L)'
;MAPTKKEAFKAYNHFLSQYQARYENACTCLEKDKENLFAFYDFPAEHWRHIRSTNPIESTFATVRLRTHRTKGCGSRLATLTMVFKLAMEAEKNWQRIKGHQLIGKVIEGIRFVDGLIMQEAA
;
A
#
# COMPACT_ATOMS: atom_id res chain seq x y z
N MET A 1 14.89 -4.83 -0.93
CA MET A 1 13.87 -4.69 -1.98
C MET A 1 14.54 -4.12 -3.23
N ALA A 2 14.05 -4.44 -4.42
CA ALA A 2 14.67 -3.96 -5.65
C ALA A 2 14.66 -2.42 -5.74
N PRO A 3 15.82 -1.76 -5.97
CA PRO A 3 15.93 -0.31 -6.14
C PRO A 3 15.27 0.21 -7.43
N THR A 4 15.13 -0.62 -8.47
CA THR A 4 14.55 -0.22 -9.76
C THR A 4 13.43 -1.17 -10.20
N LYS A 5 12.52 -0.67 -11.03
CA LYS A 5 11.42 -1.45 -11.64
C LYS A 5 11.97 -2.64 -12.45
N LYS A 6 13.11 -2.46 -13.12
CA LYS A 6 13.78 -3.53 -13.88
C LYS A 6 14.27 -4.67 -12.98
N GLU A 7 14.89 -4.34 -11.85
CA GLU A 7 15.31 -5.36 -10.88
C GLU A 7 14.12 -6.04 -10.20
N ALA A 8 13.04 -5.29 -9.95
CA ALA A 8 11.80 -5.83 -9.42
C ALA A 8 11.21 -6.88 -10.37
N PHE A 9 11.21 -6.61 -11.69
CA PHE A 9 10.75 -7.59 -12.67
C PHE A 9 11.59 -8.87 -12.72
N LYS A 10 12.92 -8.77 -12.51
CA LYS A 10 13.76 -9.97 -12.39
C LYS A 10 13.33 -10.84 -11.21
N ALA A 11 13.13 -10.22 -10.05
CA ALA A 11 12.67 -10.93 -8.84
C ALA A 11 11.26 -11.50 -9.02
N TYR A 12 10.36 -10.76 -9.66
CA TYR A 12 9.01 -11.20 -9.98
C TYR A 12 8.97 -12.41 -10.91
N ASN A 13 9.71 -12.37 -12.02
CA ASN A 13 9.78 -13.50 -12.95
C ASN A 13 10.41 -14.74 -12.29
N HIS A 14 11.39 -14.54 -11.42
CA HIS A 14 11.96 -15.63 -10.63
C HIS A 14 10.92 -16.22 -9.67
N PHE A 15 10.12 -15.39 -8.99
CA PHE A 15 9.05 -15.87 -8.12
C PHE A 15 8.02 -16.71 -8.89
N LEU A 16 7.55 -16.23 -10.04
CA LEU A 16 6.61 -16.98 -10.86
C LEU A 16 7.19 -18.32 -11.31
N SER A 17 8.43 -18.35 -11.82
CA SER A 17 9.03 -19.61 -12.27
C SER A 17 9.22 -20.64 -11.17
N GLN A 18 9.48 -20.20 -9.93
CA GLN A 18 9.65 -21.09 -8.78
C GLN A 18 8.31 -21.61 -8.24
N TYR A 19 7.26 -20.78 -8.23
CA TYR A 19 6.04 -21.06 -7.48
C TYR A 19 4.80 -21.34 -8.31
N GLN A 20 4.82 -21.09 -9.62
CA GLN A 20 3.66 -21.31 -10.51
C GLN A 20 3.08 -22.73 -10.38
N ALA A 21 3.95 -23.74 -10.42
CA ALA A 21 3.51 -25.14 -10.37
C ALA A 21 2.86 -25.55 -9.05
N ARG A 22 3.19 -24.86 -7.95
CA ARG A 22 2.67 -25.17 -6.61
C ARG A 22 1.49 -24.28 -6.22
N TYR A 23 1.47 -23.05 -6.69
CA TYR A 23 0.54 -21.99 -6.26
C TYR A 23 0.00 -21.20 -7.45
N GLU A 24 -0.59 -21.90 -8.42
CA GLU A 24 -1.11 -21.32 -9.67
C GLU A 24 -2.01 -20.12 -9.41
N ASN A 25 -3.06 -20.27 -8.60
CA ASN A 25 -4.02 -19.19 -8.31
C ASN A 25 -3.36 -17.93 -7.73
N ALA A 26 -2.36 -18.07 -6.86
CA ALA A 26 -1.67 -16.93 -6.27
C ALA A 26 -0.82 -16.21 -7.33
N CYS A 27 -0.17 -16.96 -8.21
CA CYS A 27 0.65 -16.41 -9.28
C CYS A 27 -0.22 -15.73 -10.36
N THR A 28 -1.37 -16.30 -10.72
CA THR A 28 -2.33 -15.67 -11.64
C THR A 28 -2.83 -14.33 -11.12
N CYS A 29 -3.09 -14.20 -9.81
CA CYS A 29 -3.44 -12.91 -9.20
C CYS A 29 -2.32 -11.87 -9.39
N LEU A 30 -1.06 -12.27 -9.19
CA LEU A 30 0.10 -11.38 -9.38
C LEU A 30 0.33 -11.02 -10.85
N GLU A 31 0.02 -11.91 -11.78
CA GLU A 31 0.09 -11.67 -13.23
C GLU A 31 -0.95 -10.67 -13.70
N LYS A 32 -2.20 -10.84 -13.24
CA LYS A 32 -3.31 -9.96 -13.58
C LYS A 32 -3.03 -8.49 -13.24
N ASP A 33 -2.46 -8.24 -12.06
CA ASP A 33 -2.24 -6.89 -11.53
C ASP A 33 -0.79 -6.41 -11.67
N LYS A 34 -0.01 -7.02 -12.57
CA LYS A 34 1.42 -6.74 -12.75
C LYS A 34 1.75 -5.25 -12.88
N GLU A 35 1.00 -4.50 -13.69
CA GLU A 35 1.26 -3.08 -13.90
C GLU A 35 1.04 -2.26 -12.62
N ASN A 36 -0.05 -2.54 -11.91
CA ASN A 36 -0.41 -1.88 -10.65
C ASN A 36 0.61 -2.19 -9.54
N LEU A 37 1.08 -3.44 -9.46
CA LEU A 37 2.08 -3.91 -8.49
C LEU A 37 3.37 -3.09 -8.51
N PHE A 38 3.77 -2.60 -9.68
CA PHE A 38 5.02 -1.88 -9.87
C PHE A 38 4.83 -0.39 -10.19
N ALA A 39 3.60 0.12 -10.16
CA ALA A 39 3.30 1.54 -10.40
C ALA A 39 3.93 2.46 -9.33
N PHE A 40 4.23 1.94 -8.13
CA PHE A 40 4.85 2.74 -7.08
C PHE A 40 6.25 3.27 -7.45
N TYR A 41 6.95 2.66 -8.43
CA TYR A 41 8.24 3.16 -8.93
C TYR A 41 8.11 4.51 -9.66
N ASP A 42 6.90 4.86 -10.08
CA ASP A 42 6.56 6.13 -10.74
C ASP A 42 6.22 7.23 -9.70
N PHE A 43 6.47 6.99 -8.40
CA PHE A 43 6.34 7.93 -7.29
C PHE A 43 7.68 8.13 -6.57
N PRO A 44 7.86 9.21 -5.80
CA PRO A 44 9.10 9.47 -5.04
C PRO A 44 9.58 8.27 -4.21
N ALA A 45 10.88 8.01 -4.22
CA ALA A 45 11.48 6.88 -3.50
C ALA A 45 11.18 6.90 -1.99
N GLU A 46 11.05 8.09 -1.41
CA GLU A 46 10.70 8.31 -0.01
C GLU A 46 9.29 7.79 0.33
N HIS A 47 8.38 7.81 -0.64
CA HIS A 47 6.98 7.41 -0.47
C HIS A 47 6.81 5.89 -0.54
N TRP A 48 7.73 5.17 -1.18
CA TRP A 48 7.61 3.72 -1.44
C TRP A 48 7.36 2.89 -0.18
N ARG A 49 7.92 3.29 0.96
CA ARG A 49 7.67 2.60 2.24
C ARG A 49 6.20 2.65 2.63
N HIS A 50 5.53 3.77 2.37
CA HIS A 50 4.13 3.98 2.72
C HIS A 50 3.20 3.31 1.70
N ILE A 51 3.48 3.46 0.40
CA ILE A 51 2.63 2.90 -0.68
C ILE A 51 2.58 1.38 -0.63
N ARG A 52 3.71 0.73 -0.35
CA ARG A 52 3.80 -0.75 -0.33
C ARG A 52 3.31 -1.38 0.97
N SER A 53 3.02 -0.58 2.00
CA SER A 53 2.59 -1.11 3.29
C SER A 53 1.08 -1.12 3.37
N THR A 54 0.51 -2.28 3.72
CA THR A 54 -0.91 -2.42 4.04
C THR A 54 -1.22 -2.04 5.49
N ASN A 55 -0.21 -1.75 6.31
CA ASN A 55 -0.37 -1.47 7.73
C ASN A 55 -1.32 -0.30 8.04
N PRO A 56 -1.35 0.82 7.29
CA PRO A 56 -2.34 1.88 7.52
C PRO A 56 -3.79 1.40 7.38
N ILE A 57 -4.03 0.38 6.56
CA ILE A 57 -5.35 -0.25 6.41
C ILE A 57 -5.53 -1.31 7.51
N GLU A 58 -4.61 -2.26 7.61
CA GLU A 58 -4.75 -3.42 8.49
C GLU A 58 -4.80 -3.05 9.98
N SER A 59 -3.92 -2.15 10.43
CA SER A 59 -3.83 -1.68 11.82
C SER A 59 -5.07 -0.90 12.23
N THR A 60 -5.57 -0.01 11.36
CA THR A 60 -6.79 0.77 11.61
C THR A 60 -8.00 -0.14 11.83
N PHE A 61 -8.12 -1.22 11.05
CA PHE A 61 -9.23 -2.17 11.20
C PHE A 61 -8.97 -3.27 12.24
N ALA A 62 -7.74 -3.41 12.77
CA ALA A 62 -7.43 -4.43 13.76
C ALA A 62 -8.22 -4.22 15.06
N THR A 63 -8.34 -2.96 15.52
CA THR A 63 -9.11 -2.60 16.71
C THR A 63 -10.61 -2.82 16.51
N VAL A 64 -11.12 -2.54 15.31
CA VAL A 64 -12.51 -2.82 14.94
C VAL A 64 -12.80 -4.31 15.04
N ARG A 65 -11.99 -5.16 14.40
CA ARG A 65 -12.13 -6.63 14.46
C ARG A 65 -12.05 -7.14 15.90
N LEU A 66 -11.10 -6.64 16.68
CA LEU A 66 -10.94 -6.99 18.09
C LEU A 66 -12.21 -6.64 18.87
N ARG A 67 -12.75 -5.43 18.69
CA ARG A 67 -13.95 -4.99 19.42
C ARG A 67 -15.17 -5.81 19.01
N THR A 68 -15.39 -6.04 17.72
CA THR A 68 -16.47 -6.90 17.20
C THR A 68 -16.41 -8.31 17.80
N HIS A 69 -15.22 -8.89 17.91
CA HIS A 69 -15.04 -10.20 18.53
C HIS A 69 -15.38 -10.16 20.04
N ARG A 70 -14.93 -9.12 20.76
CA ARG A 70 -15.20 -8.96 22.20
C ARG A 70 -16.67 -8.68 22.51
N THR A 71 -17.38 -7.94 21.64
CA THR A 71 -18.82 -7.67 21.77
C THR A 71 -19.69 -8.79 21.25
N LYS A 72 -19.10 -9.89 20.74
CA LYS A 72 -19.79 -11.05 20.17
C LYS A 72 -20.79 -10.68 19.05
N GLY A 73 -20.43 -9.69 18.23
CA GLY A 73 -21.27 -9.21 17.14
C GLY A 73 -21.19 -7.69 16.94
N CYS A 74 -21.95 -7.21 15.95
CA CYS A 74 -21.94 -5.81 15.52
C CYS A 74 -23.03 -4.93 16.19
N GLY A 75 -23.98 -5.53 16.91
CA GLY A 75 -25.12 -4.82 17.50
C GLY A 75 -26.08 -4.29 16.44
N SER A 76 -26.68 -3.11 16.66
CA SER A 76 -27.46 -2.43 15.63
C SER A 76 -26.55 -1.73 14.61
N ARG A 77 -27.08 -1.44 13.41
CA ARG A 77 -26.33 -0.70 12.37
C ARG A 77 -25.75 0.62 12.90
N LEU A 78 -26.53 1.36 13.69
CA LEU A 78 -26.08 2.62 14.29
C LEU A 78 -24.94 2.38 15.27
N ALA A 79 -25.06 1.38 16.15
CA ALA A 79 -24.03 1.05 17.12
C ALA A 79 -22.72 0.63 16.43
N THR A 80 -22.80 -0.16 15.36
CA THR A 80 -21.62 -0.54 14.56
C THR A 80 -20.92 0.69 13.99
N LEU A 81 -21.69 1.58 13.34
CA LEU A 81 -21.13 2.78 12.72
C LEU A 81 -20.48 3.70 13.75
N THR A 82 -21.13 3.94 14.89
CA THR A 82 -20.58 4.76 15.98
C THR A 82 -19.30 4.13 16.54
N MET A 83 -19.26 2.81 16.72
CA MET A 83 -18.10 2.09 17.22
C MET A 83 -16.91 2.19 16.24
N VAL A 84 -17.13 1.91 14.96
CA VAL A 84 -16.09 2.02 13.92
C VAL A 84 -15.56 3.45 13.85
N PHE A 85 -16.45 4.44 13.84
CA PHE A 85 -16.07 5.85 13.81
C PHE A 85 -15.18 6.23 14.99
N LYS A 86 -15.56 5.86 16.22
CA LYS A 86 -14.76 6.17 17.42
C LYS A 86 -13.42 5.44 17.43
N LEU A 87 -13.36 4.18 16.99
CA LEU A 87 -12.09 3.47 16.90
C LEU A 87 -11.16 4.04 15.82
N ALA A 88 -11.71 4.50 14.68
CA ALA A 88 -10.94 5.19 13.65
C ALA A 88 -10.36 6.51 14.17
N MET A 89 -11.15 7.30 14.91
CA MET A 89 -10.66 8.53 15.57
C MET A 89 -9.57 8.25 16.61
N GLU A 90 -9.60 7.11 17.32
CA GLU A 90 -8.51 6.76 18.23
C GLU A 90 -7.25 6.29 17.49
N ALA A 91 -7.42 5.61 16.35
CA ALA A 91 -6.30 5.19 15.52
C ALA A 91 -5.59 6.39 14.86
N GLU A 92 -6.34 7.39 14.41
CA GLU A 92 -5.80 8.54 13.66
C GLU A 92 -4.78 9.37 14.47
N LYS A 93 -4.94 9.40 15.81
CA LYS A 93 -4.06 10.14 16.73
C LYS A 93 -2.60 9.70 16.66
N ASN A 94 -2.35 8.46 16.24
CA ASN A 94 -1.00 7.87 16.18
C ASN A 94 -0.42 7.85 14.76
N TRP A 95 -1.16 8.35 13.76
CA TRP A 95 -0.71 8.31 12.37
C TRP A 95 0.51 9.22 12.15
N GLN A 96 1.48 8.66 11.45
CA GLN A 96 2.69 9.36 11.08
C GLN A 96 2.51 10.03 9.71
N ARG A 97 3.11 11.21 9.53
CA ARG A 97 3.18 11.86 8.22
C ARG A 97 3.94 10.97 7.23
N ILE A 98 3.54 11.06 5.96
CA ILE A 98 4.27 10.40 4.87
C ILE A 98 5.70 10.94 4.82
N LYS A 99 6.68 10.05 4.76
CA LYS A 99 8.09 10.44 4.57
C LYS A 99 8.24 11.18 3.23
N GLY A 100 8.89 12.34 3.26
CA GLY A 100 9.00 13.17 2.06
C GLY A 100 7.67 13.81 1.64
N HIS A 101 6.75 14.09 2.58
CA HIS A 101 5.45 14.72 2.28
C HIS A 101 5.54 16.02 1.47
N GLN A 102 6.68 16.73 1.52
CA GLN A 102 6.93 17.92 0.70
C GLN A 102 6.90 17.63 -0.81
N LEU A 103 7.21 16.39 -1.21
CA LEU A 103 7.19 15.95 -2.61
C LEU A 103 5.77 15.66 -3.12
N ILE A 104 4.75 15.65 -2.25
CA ILE A 104 3.36 15.44 -2.65
C ILE A 104 2.91 16.53 -3.63
N GLY A 105 3.35 17.78 -3.44
CA GLY A 105 3.07 18.88 -4.38
C GLY A 105 3.53 18.56 -5.80
N LYS A 106 4.74 18.02 -5.94
CA LYS A 106 5.31 17.61 -7.24
C LYS A 106 4.52 16.47 -7.90
N VAL A 107 4.01 15.54 -7.10
CA VAL A 107 3.15 14.45 -7.59
C VAL A 107 1.81 15.01 -8.10
N ILE A 108 1.22 15.97 -7.38
CA ILE A 108 -0.04 16.63 -7.79
C ILE A 108 0.14 17.46 -9.07
N GLU A 109 1.29 18.12 -9.21
CA GLU A 109 1.70 18.86 -10.43
C GLU A 109 1.96 17.94 -11.63
N GLY A 110 1.98 16.62 -11.44
CA GLY A 110 2.19 15.65 -12.51
C GLY A 110 3.65 15.48 -12.93
N ILE A 111 4.61 15.91 -12.10
CA ILE A 111 6.04 15.69 -12.36
C ILE A 111 6.31 14.19 -12.44
N ARG A 112 6.99 13.77 -13.51
CA ARG A 112 7.30 12.37 -13.75
C ARG A 112 8.47 11.90 -12.90
N PHE A 113 8.26 10.80 -12.18
CA PHE A 113 9.31 10.08 -11.48
C PHE A 113 9.63 8.79 -12.23
N VAL A 114 10.91 8.44 -12.30
CA VAL A 114 11.38 7.15 -12.82
C VAL A 114 12.29 6.54 -11.77
N ASP A 115 11.91 5.36 -11.31
CA ASP A 115 12.56 4.69 -10.17
C ASP A 115 12.70 5.63 -8.96
N GLY A 116 11.68 6.47 -8.75
CA GLY A 116 11.57 7.37 -7.61
C GLY A 116 12.43 8.63 -7.66
N LEU A 117 13.11 8.88 -8.77
CA LEU A 117 13.86 10.09 -9.04
C LEU A 117 13.10 11.00 -10.00
N ILE A 118 13.18 12.31 -9.78
CA ILE A 118 12.61 13.31 -10.70
C ILE A 118 13.38 13.24 -12.01
N MET A 119 12.67 13.10 -13.13
CA MET A 119 13.30 13.36 -14.42
C MET A 119 13.47 14.87 -14.55
N GLN A 120 14.70 15.37 -14.42
CA GLN A 120 14.99 16.73 -14.84
C GLN A 120 14.76 16.80 -16.35
N GLU A 121 13.90 17.71 -16.80
CA GLU A 121 13.96 18.17 -18.18
C GLU A 121 15.38 18.69 -18.41
N ALA A 122 16.07 18.14 -19.41
CA ALA A 122 17.33 18.67 -19.86
C ALA A 122 17.10 20.13 -20.27
N ALA A 123 17.73 21.06 -19.53
CA ALA A 123 17.82 22.45 -19.91
C ALA A 123 18.69 22.61 -21.17
#